data_AF-A0A4Y9J576-F1
#
_entry.id   AF-A0A4Y9J576-F1
#
_cell.length_a   1.000
_cell.length_b   1.000
_cell.length_c   1.000
_cell.angle_alpha   90.00
_cell.angle_beta   90.00
_cell.angle_gamma   90.00
#
_symmetry.space_group_name_H-M   'P 1'
#
loop_
_entity.id
_entity.type
_entity.pdbx_description
1 polymer ?
#
loop_
_entity_poly.entity_id
_entity_poly.type
_entity_poly.pdbx_seq_one_letter_code
_entity_poly.pdbx_strand_id
1 'polypeptide(L)'
;MKDKILELFKDKKNVIIVVLSGLFLVSCVSGLAQNKTNELAYSKMSSLEKDLEVAESKAKYYIKEYEDIKETWKKQIDRRDSEIKELKKEIESYKQGTEQPKDEKVVSQTPTTQVQATEPARTQAPATQQTVQQTVQQTQPITAAPRQVYYKNCKEAKAAGVTPIHRGEPGYAPHLDRDGDGVACE
;
A
#
# COMPACT_ATOMS: atom_id res chain seq x y z
N MET A 1 -28.91 71.97 44.56
CA MET A 1 -28.94 70.88 43.54
C MET A 1 -27.61 70.12 43.46
N LYS A 2 -26.47 70.80 43.66
CA LYS A 2 -25.12 70.20 43.69
C LYS A 2 -24.91 69.23 44.87
N ASP A 3 -25.52 69.50 46.02
CA ASP A 3 -25.29 68.68 47.24
C ASP A 3 -25.99 67.31 47.18
N LYS A 4 -27.18 67.23 46.56
CA LYS A 4 -27.87 65.94 46.32
C LYS A 4 -27.15 65.06 45.30
N ILE A 5 -26.47 65.66 44.32
CA ILE A 5 -25.63 64.93 43.35
C ILE A 5 -24.37 64.42 44.05
N LEU A 6 -23.79 65.21 44.95
CA LEU A 6 -22.58 64.82 45.69
C LEU A 6 -22.83 63.64 46.64
N GLU A 7 -23.98 63.63 47.34
CA GLU A 7 -24.42 62.51 48.19
C GLU A 7 -24.67 61.23 47.36
N LEU A 8 -25.35 61.34 46.21
CA LEU A 8 -25.56 60.21 45.28
C LEU A 8 -24.26 59.64 44.69
N PHE A 9 -23.24 60.48 44.48
CA PHE A 9 -21.92 60.02 44.01
C PHE A 9 -21.09 59.39 45.13
N LYS A 10 -21.31 59.77 46.39
CA LYS A 10 -20.62 59.21 47.56
C LYS A 10 -21.07 57.78 47.83
N ASP A 11 -22.38 57.53 47.74
CA ASP A 11 -22.96 56.19 47.84
C ASP A 11 -22.53 55.29 46.69
N LYS A 12 -22.55 55.79 45.44
CA LYS A 12 -22.07 55.02 44.28
C LYS A 12 -20.57 54.69 44.36
N LYS A 13 -19.74 55.62 44.83
CA LYS A 13 -18.29 55.37 45.02
C LYS A 13 -18.05 54.30 46.08
N ASN A 14 -18.77 54.33 47.20
CA ASN A 14 -18.64 53.33 48.25
C ASN A 14 -19.12 51.94 47.79
N VAL A 15 -20.21 51.87 47.03
CA VAL A 15 -20.70 50.61 46.43
C VAL A 15 -19.69 50.07 45.41
N ILE A 16 -19.15 50.92 44.54
CA ILE A 16 -18.12 50.52 43.56
C ILE A 16 -16.85 50.04 44.29
N ILE A 17 -16.41 50.72 45.34
CA ILE A 17 -15.23 50.33 46.12
C ILE A 17 -15.46 48.98 46.81
N VAL A 18 -16.64 48.72 47.37
CA VAL A 18 -16.98 47.43 48.01
C VAL A 18 -17.08 46.30 46.98
N VAL A 19 -17.61 46.56 45.79
CA VAL A 19 -17.66 45.57 44.70
C VAL A 19 -16.27 45.29 44.17
N LEU A 20 -15.43 46.32 43.96
CA LEU A 20 -14.06 46.15 43.49
C LEU A 20 -13.17 45.49 44.55
N SER A 21 -13.33 45.81 45.83
CA SER A 21 -12.59 45.15 46.91
C SER A 21 -13.05 43.71 47.10
N GLY A 22 -14.36 43.42 46.97
CA GLY A 22 -14.89 42.07 46.95
C GLY A 22 -14.36 41.24 45.78
N LEU A 23 -14.34 41.79 44.56
CA LEU A 23 -13.77 41.13 43.38
C LEU A 23 -12.27 40.90 43.50
N PHE A 24 -11.54 41.85 44.11
CA PHE A 24 -10.10 41.71 44.35
C PHE A 24 -9.81 40.63 45.41
N LEU A 25 -10.61 40.55 46.48
CA LEU A 25 -10.47 39.49 47.49
C LEU A 25 -10.83 38.10 46.95
N VAL A 26 -11.85 37.98 46.09
CA VAL A 26 -12.18 36.72 45.38
C VAL A 26 -11.03 36.30 44.44
N SER A 27 -10.33 37.26 43.83
CA SER A 27 -9.16 36.99 42.98
C SER A 27 -7.92 36.58 43.79
N CYS A 28 -7.70 37.18 44.97
CA CYS A 28 -6.61 36.80 45.88
C CYS A 28 -6.74 35.38 46.42
N VAL A 29 -7.95 34.91 46.73
CA VAL A 29 -8.20 33.54 47.19
C VAL A 29 -7.92 32.52 46.07
N SER A 30 -8.14 32.90 44.81
CA SER A 30 -7.86 32.04 43.64
C SER A 30 -6.36 31.93 43.33
N GLY A 31 -5.56 32.96 43.60
CA GLY A 31 -4.12 32.99 43.30
C GLY A 31 -3.25 32.06 44.16
N LEU A 32 -3.65 31.79 45.41
CA LEU A 32 -2.88 30.91 46.31
C LEU A 32 -3.08 29.40 45.99
N ALA A 33 -4.20 29.03 45.37
CA ALA A 33 -4.46 27.66 44.95
C ALA A 33 -3.71 27.28 43.65
N GLN A 34 -3.27 28.26 42.85
CA GLN A 34 -2.59 28.03 41.57
C GLN A 34 -1.07 27.80 41.71
N ASN A 35 -0.44 28.07 42.85
CA ASN A 35 1.03 28.04 42.94
C ASN A 35 1.63 26.61 42.85
N LYS A 36 0.97 25.59 43.41
CA LYS A 36 1.44 24.18 43.35
C LYS A 36 1.17 23.51 41.99
N THR A 37 0.14 23.93 41.27
CA THR A 37 -0.17 23.40 39.93
C THR A 37 0.77 23.94 38.86
N ASN A 38 1.34 25.12 39.06
CA ASN A 38 2.20 25.79 38.08
C ASN A 38 3.63 25.21 38.02
N GLU A 39 4.18 24.75 39.14
CA GLU A 39 5.52 24.14 39.19
C GLU A 39 5.57 22.78 38.47
N LEU A 40 4.53 21.95 38.64
CA LEU A 40 4.37 20.68 37.93
C LEU A 40 4.11 20.89 36.42
N ALA A 41 3.40 21.98 36.06
CA ALA A 41 3.18 22.33 34.66
C ALA A 41 4.49 22.77 33.97
N TYR A 42 5.32 23.58 34.64
CA TYR A 42 6.59 24.06 34.09
C TYR A 42 7.61 22.94 33.87
N SER A 43 7.75 22.02 34.84
CA SER A 43 8.67 20.87 34.70
C SER A 43 8.27 19.93 33.56
N LYS A 44 6.97 19.65 33.39
CA LYS A 44 6.46 18.86 32.26
C LYS A 44 6.64 19.56 30.91
N MET A 45 6.42 20.87 30.84
CA MET A 45 6.67 21.63 29.61
C MET A 45 8.15 21.55 29.19
N SER A 46 9.09 21.64 30.14
CA SER A 46 10.52 21.53 29.83
C SER A 46 10.97 20.13 29.39
N SER A 47 10.31 19.05 29.84
CA SER A 47 10.58 17.71 29.31
C SER A 47 9.97 17.53 27.91
N LEU A 48 8.74 18.00 27.72
CA LEU A 48 8.05 17.97 26.43
C LEU A 48 8.79 18.76 25.34
N GLU A 49 9.42 19.89 25.68
CA GLU A 49 10.23 20.67 24.74
C GLU A 49 11.47 19.90 24.27
N LYS A 50 12.15 19.18 25.18
CA LYS A 50 13.28 18.31 24.81
C LYS A 50 12.83 17.14 23.94
N ASP A 51 11.69 16.54 24.27
CA ASP A 51 11.13 15.45 23.49
C ASP A 51 10.72 15.93 22.08
N LEU A 52 10.22 17.16 21.96
CA LEU A 52 9.90 17.79 20.67
C LEU A 52 11.17 18.03 19.84
N GLU A 53 12.25 18.52 20.44
CA GLU A 53 13.53 18.73 19.73
C GLU A 53 14.11 17.40 19.21
N VAL A 54 14.03 16.34 20.02
CA VAL A 54 14.43 14.98 19.62
C VAL A 54 13.53 14.47 18.48
N ALA A 55 12.21 14.68 18.57
CA ALA A 55 11.27 14.28 17.53
C ALA A 55 11.52 15.03 16.22
N GLU A 56 11.79 16.34 16.27
CA GLU A 56 12.15 17.14 15.10
C GLU A 56 13.46 16.69 14.46
N SER A 57 14.47 16.40 15.28
CA SER A 57 15.76 15.88 14.79
C SER A 57 15.60 14.55 14.09
N LYS A 58 14.78 13.65 14.65
CA LYS A 58 14.46 12.36 14.05
C LYS A 58 13.65 12.51 12.75
N ALA A 59 12.70 13.44 12.71
CA ALA A 59 11.95 13.75 11.51
C ALA A 59 12.85 14.27 10.39
N LYS A 60 13.79 15.18 10.69
CA LYS A 60 14.77 15.70 9.72
C LYS A 60 15.66 14.59 9.15
N TYR A 61 16.08 13.64 10.00
CA TYR A 61 16.85 12.48 9.56
C TYR A 61 16.07 11.63 8.54
N TYR A 62 14.82 11.28 8.84
CA TYR A 62 13.99 10.49 7.91
C TYR A 62 13.65 11.24 6.62
N ILE A 63 13.39 12.55 6.70
CA ILE A 63 13.16 13.37 5.51
C ILE A 63 14.40 13.36 4.60
N LYS A 64 15.59 13.47 5.17
CA LYS A 64 16.84 13.42 4.41
C LYS A 64 17.02 12.06 3.73
N GLU A 65 16.83 10.97 4.47
CA GLU A 65 16.90 9.60 3.94
C GLU A 65 15.92 9.39 2.77
N TYR A 66 14.69 9.92 2.90
CA TYR A 66 13.69 9.86 1.83
C TYR A 66 14.12 10.63 0.57
N GLU A 67 14.67 11.84 0.70
CA GLU A 67 15.15 12.60 -0.46
C GLU A 67 16.37 11.94 -1.13
N ASP A 68 17.30 11.36 -0.35
CA ASP A 68 18.45 10.62 -0.90
C ASP A 68 17.99 9.37 -1.70
N ILE A 69 17.00 8.65 -1.18
CA ILE A 69 16.35 7.53 -1.89
C ILE A 69 15.69 8.04 -3.18
N LYS A 70 14.88 9.11 -3.09
CA LYS A 70 14.17 9.68 -4.23
C LYS A 70 15.10 10.11 -5.36
N GLU A 71 16.22 10.76 -5.05
CA GLU A 71 17.25 11.12 -6.04
C GLU A 71 17.93 9.90 -6.67
N THR A 72 18.13 8.84 -5.88
CA THR A 72 18.70 7.57 -6.37
C THR A 72 17.76 6.88 -7.37
N TRP A 73 16.48 6.77 -7.02
CA TRP A 73 15.45 6.21 -7.90
C TRP A 73 15.26 7.06 -9.16
N LYS A 74 15.30 8.39 -9.03
CA LYS A 74 15.25 9.32 -10.16
C LYS A 74 16.37 9.05 -11.17
N LYS A 75 17.61 8.91 -10.71
CA LYS A 75 18.76 8.55 -11.57
C LYS A 75 18.59 7.20 -12.25
N GLN A 76 18.04 6.21 -11.54
CA GLN A 76 17.77 4.89 -12.13
C GLN A 76 16.71 4.97 -13.23
N ILE A 77 15.63 5.72 -13.02
CA ILE A 77 14.59 5.97 -14.02
C ILE A 77 15.19 6.64 -15.25
N ASP A 78 15.94 7.74 -15.07
CA ASP A 78 16.57 8.48 -16.17
C ASP A 78 17.53 7.59 -16.99
N ARG A 79 18.25 6.68 -16.32
CA ARG A 79 19.10 5.67 -16.97
C ARG A 79 18.27 4.68 -17.80
N ARG A 80 17.21 4.09 -17.21
CA ARG A 80 16.34 3.14 -17.93
C ARG A 80 15.61 3.80 -19.10
N ASP A 81 15.20 5.04 -18.96
CA ASP A 81 14.59 5.81 -20.05
C ASP A 81 15.56 6.01 -21.22
N SER A 82 16.85 6.23 -20.93
CA SER A 82 17.90 6.31 -21.95
C SER A 82 18.13 4.96 -22.64
N GLU A 83 18.18 3.85 -21.89
CA GLU A 83 18.26 2.49 -22.44
C GLU A 83 17.05 2.18 -23.34
N ILE A 84 15.84 2.50 -22.87
CA ILE A 84 14.60 2.33 -23.63
C ILE A 84 14.62 3.16 -24.90
N LYS A 85 15.17 4.39 -24.87
CA LYS A 85 15.29 5.25 -26.05
C LYS A 85 16.20 4.64 -27.11
N GLU A 86 17.34 4.06 -26.74
CA GLU A 86 18.23 3.39 -27.69
C GLU A 86 17.62 2.08 -28.22
N LEU A 87 17.05 1.25 -27.35
CA LEU A 87 16.33 0.04 -27.77
C LEU A 87 15.17 0.34 -28.73
N LYS A 88 14.44 1.44 -28.50
CA LYS A 88 13.38 1.88 -29.42
C LYS A 88 13.92 2.25 -30.80
N LYS A 89 15.07 2.92 -30.87
CA LYS A 89 15.72 3.22 -32.17
C LYS A 89 16.17 1.93 -32.87
N GLU A 90 16.71 0.98 -32.11
CA GLU A 90 17.13 -0.31 -32.66
C GLU A 90 15.92 -1.10 -33.20
N ILE A 91 14.81 -1.14 -32.46
CA ILE A 91 13.56 -1.76 -32.93
C ILE A 91 13.06 -1.08 -34.21
N GLU A 92 13.16 0.25 -34.31
CA GLU A 92 12.74 0.99 -35.50
C GLU A 92 13.62 0.67 -36.72
N SER A 93 14.93 0.50 -36.54
CA SER A 93 15.82 0.09 -37.62
C SER A 93 15.53 -1.34 -38.09
N TYR A 94 15.24 -2.28 -37.18
CA TYR A 94 14.82 -3.63 -37.55
C TYR A 94 13.49 -3.66 -38.32
N LYS A 95 12.51 -2.82 -37.95
CA LYS A 95 11.24 -2.73 -38.67
C LYS A 95 11.45 -2.31 -40.13
N GLN A 96 12.28 -1.31 -40.37
CA GLN A 96 12.60 -0.82 -41.72
C GLN A 96 13.36 -1.86 -42.56
N GLY A 97 14.07 -2.81 -41.93
CA GLY A 97 14.77 -3.91 -42.61
C GLY A 97 13.91 -5.13 -42.96
N THR A 98 12.64 -5.17 -42.55
CA THR A 98 11.75 -6.35 -42.74
C THR A 98 10.69 -6.21 -43.85
N GLU A 99 10.72 -5.14 -44.63
CA GLU A 99 9.87 -4.96 -45.83
C GLU A 99 10.47 -5.58 -47.11
N GLN A 100 11.14 -6.74 -47.04
CA GLN A 100 11.32 -7.57 -48.24
C GLN A 100 10.11 -8.50 -48.43
N PRO A 101 9.60 -8.66 -49.66
CA PRO A 101 8.33 -9.32 -49.91
C PRO A 101 8.38 -10.79 -49.54
N LYS A 102 7.39 -11.25 -48.76
CA LYS A 102 7.08 -12.68 -48.61
C LYS A 102 6.44 -13.19 -49.92
N ASP A 103 7.27 -13.42 -50.93
CA ASP A 103 6.90 -14.32 -52.02
C ASP A 103 6.95 -15.75 -51.48
N GLU A 104 5.75 -16.24 -51.23
CA GLU A 104 5.28 -17.59 -51.51
C GLU A 104 6.32 -18.51 -52.18
N LYS A 105 6.90 -19.41 -51.39
CA LYS A 105 7.14 -20.77 -51.87
C LYS A 105 6.82 -21.80 -50.80
N VAL A 106 5.67 -22.42 -51.02
CA VAL A 106 5.24 -23.72 -50.52
C VAL A 106 6.41 -24.70 -50.52
N VAL A 107 6.81 -25.17 -49.34
CA VAL A 107 7.32 -26.53 -49.16
C VAL A 107 6.65 -27.12 -47.92
N SER A 108 5.53 -27.77 -48.20
CA SER A 108 4.91 -28.78 -47.35
C SER A 108 5.91 -29.90 -47.10
N GLN A 109 6.49 -29.96 -45.91
CA GLN A 109 7.02 -31.19 -45.34
C GLN A 109 6.65 -31.27 -43.86
N THR A 110 5.51 -31.89 -43.61
CA THR A 110 5.21 -32.62 -42.37
C THR A 110 6.28 -33.70 -42.13
N PRO A 111 6.98 -33.71 -40.99
CA PRO A 111 7.34 -34.97 -40.36
C PRO A 111 6.15 -35.42 -39.52
N THR A 112 5.40 -36.38 -40.06
CA THR A 112 4.51 -37.24 -39.28
C THR A 112 5.39 -38.03 -38.30
N THR A 113 5.60 -37.47 -37.11
CA THR A 113 6.07 -38.26 -35.97
C THR A 113 4.85 -38.85 -35.29
N GLN A 114 4.54 -40.09 -35.65
CA GLN A 114 3.65 -40.94 -34.86
C GLN A 114 4.31 -41.18 -33.50
N VAL A 115 3.71 -40.65 -32.43
CA VAL A 115 3.92 -41.18 -31.09
C VAL A 115 2.57 -41.63 -30.56
N GLN A 116 2.46 -42.95 -30.52
CA GLN A 116 1.45 -43.78 -29.89
C GLN A 116 0.71 -43.13 -28.72
N ALA A 117 -0.61 -43.05 -28.87
CA ALA A 117 -1.54 -43.14 -27.77
C ALA A 117 -1.44 -44.56 -27.17
N THR A 118 -0.72 -44.69 -26.06
CA THR A 118 -0.92 -45.82 -25.14
C THR A 118 -2.02 -45.43 -24.18
N GLU A 119 -3.23 -45.89 -24.48
CA GLU A 119 -4.34 -46.05 -23.56
C GLU A 119 -4.10 -47.33 -22.72
N PRO A 120 -4.00 -47.26 -21.39
CA PRO A 120 -4.36 -48.38 -20.55
C PRO A 120 -5.82 -48.22 -20.14
N ALA A 121 -6.64 -49.11 -20.69
CA ALA A 121 -8.01 -49.33 -20.29
C ALA A 121 -8.12 -49.69 -18.80
N ARG A 122 -8.89 -48.87 -18.09
CA ARG A 122 -9.93 -49.20 -17.10
C ARG A 122 -9.76 -50.48 -16.25
N THR A 123 -9.59 -50.29 -14.94
CA THR A 123 -10.18 -51.10 -13.84
C THR A 123 -9.83 -50.35 -12.52
N GLN A 124 -10.68 -50.03 -11.52
CA GLN A 124 -12.06 -50.32 -11.12
C GLN A 124 -12.56 -49.13 -10.26
N ALA A 125 -13.89 -48.91 -10.24
CA ALA A 125 -14.55 -48.18 -9.15
C ALA A 125 -14.56 -49.04 -7.87
N PRO A 126 -14.63 -48.41 -6.68
CA PRO A 126 -15.94 -48.38 -6.03
C PRO A 126 -16.40 -46.97 -5.65
N ALA A 127 -17.72 -46.84 -5.64
CA ALA A 127 -18.49 -45.67 -5.29
C ALA A 127 -18.19 -45.12 -3.89
N THR A 128 -18.15 -43.81 -3.78
CA THR A 128 -18.84 -43.12 -2.67
C THR A 128 -19.53 -41.90 -3.26
N GLN A 129 -20.86 -42.00 -3.30
CA GLN A 129 -21.78 -40.93 -3.62
C GLN A 129 -21.83 -39.95 -2.45
N GLN A 130 -22.40 -38.76 -2.70
CA GLN A 130 -22.70 -37.64 -1.79
C GLN A 130 -21.56 -36.59 -1.74
N THR A 131 -21.68 -35.41 -2.35
CA THR A 131 -22.81 -34.47 -2.30
C THR A 131 -22.95 -33.71 -3.62
N VAL A 132 -24.06 -33.96 -4.33
CA VAL A 132 -24.54 -33.13 -5.44
C VAL A 132 -25.70 -32.32 -4.91
N GLN A 133 -25.46 -31.13 -4.35
CA GLN A 133 -26.47 -30.07 -4.24
C GLN A 133 -25.77 -28.72 -4.12
N GLN A 134 -25.65 -27.98 -5.22
CA GLN A 134 -26.15 -26.60 -5.30
C GLN A 134 -26.08 -26.04 -6.73
N THR A 135 -27.28 -26.00 -7.32
CA THR A 135 -27.83 -24.91 -8.13
C THR A 135 -27.20 -24.54 -9.48
N VAL A 136 -27.99 -24.84 -10.51
CA VAL A 136 -27.90 -24.42 -11.90
C VAL A 136 -28.20 -22.93 -12.12
N GLN A 137 -27.65 -22.41 -13.22
CA GLN A 137 -28.05 -21.25 -14.05
C GLN A 137 -27.24 -19.95 -13.90
N GLN A 138 -26.26 -19.78 -14.79
CA GLN A 138 -26.19 -18.60 -15.68
C GLN A 138 -25.40 -18.96 -16.94
N THR A 139 -26.09 -18.92 -18.08
CA THR A 139 -25.52 -19.12 -19.41
C THR A 139 -24.75 -17.86 -19.81
N GLN A 140 -23.43 -17.88 -19.71
CA GLN A 140 -22.53 -16.90 -20.33
C GLN A 140 -21.78 -17.59 -21.47
N PRO A 141 -21.40 -16.87 -22.55
CA PRO A 141 -20.70 -17.46 -23.69
C PRO A 141 -19.45 -18.18 -23.20
N ILE A 142 -19.31 -19.44 -23.61
CA ILE A 142 -18.29 -20.36 -23.15
C ILE A 142 -16.94 -19.92 -23.77
N THR A 143 -16.28 -18.94 -23.16
CA THR A 143 -14.83 -18.83 -23.28
C THR A 143 -14.31 -20.13 -22.68
N ALA A 144 -13.66 -20.97 -23.50
CA ALA A 144 -13.09 -22.23 -23.05
C ALA A 144 -12.35 -21.99 -21.72
N ALA A 145 -12.83 -22.61 -20.64
CA ALA A 145 -12.26 -22.43 -19.32
C ALA A 145 -10.75 -22.72 -19.42
N PRO A 146 -9.88 -21.85 -18.87
CA PRO A 146 -8.46 -22.17 -18.82
C PRO A 146 -8.34 -23.51 -18.12
N ARG A 147 -7.74 -24.50 -18.80
CA ARG A 147 -7.43 -25.78 -18.18
C ARG A 147 -6.65 -25.44 -16.92
N GLN A 148 -7.23 -25.72 -15.75
CA GLN A 148 -6.57 -25.44 -14.48
C GLN A 148 -5.40 -26.41 -14.37
N VAL A 149 -4.21 -25.92 -14.71
CA VAL A 149 -2.97 -26.62 -14.46
C VAL A 149 -2.77 -26.62 -12.95
N TYR A 150 -2.57 -27.80 -12.35
CA TYR A 150 -2.37 -27.95 -10.91
C TYR A 150 -0.99 -28.54 -10.65
N TYR A 151 -0.25 -27.93 -9.74
CA TYR A 151 1.02 -28.45 -9.24
C TYR A 151 0.92 -28.71 -7.75
N LYS A 152 1.34 -29.90 -7.31
CA LYS A 152 1.34 -30.26 -5.88
C LYS A 152 2.34 -29.43 -5.09
N ASN A 153 3.47 -29.06 -5.71
CA ASN A 153 4.55 -28.30 -5.09
C ASN A 153 5.46 -27.64 -6.15
N CYS A 154 6.33 -26.74 -5.69
CA CYS A 154 7.25 -26.03 -6.56
C CYS A 154 8.28 -26.92 -7.28
N LYS A 155 8.58 -28.12 -6.77
CA LYS A 155 9.48 -29.06 -7.45
C LYS A 155 8.84 -29.58 -8.74
N GLU A 156 7.54 -29.87 -8.71
CA GLU A 156 6.78 -30.30 -9.89
C GLU A 156 6.68 -29.17 -10.92
N ALA A 157 6.35 -27.95 -10.48
CA ALA A 157 6.31 -26.77 -11.34
C ALA A 157 7.67 -26.47 -11.99
N LYS A 158 8.77 -26.61 -11.23
CA LYS A 158 10.13 -26.41 -11.72
C LYS A 158 10.55 -27.51 -12.71
N ALA A 159 10.16 -28.76 -12.45
CA ALA A 159 10.38 -29.86 -13.39
C ALA A 159 9.60 -29.68 -14.71
N ALA A 160 8.43 -29.03 -14.64
CA ALA A 160 7.67 -28.63 -15.82
C ALA A 160 8.23 -27.38 -16.53
N GLY A 161 9.21 -26.68 -15.94
CA GLY A 161 9.87 -25.52 -16.54
C GLY A 161 9.01 -24.26 -16.60
N VAL A 162 8.00 -24.14 -15.72
CA VAL A 162 7.03 -23.03 -15.74
C VAL A 162 7.25 -21.98 -14.64
N THR A 163 8.33 -22.09 -13.85
CA THR A 163 8.62 -21.20 -12.73
C THR A 163 9.52 -20.02 -13.16
N PRO A 164 9.34 -18.80 -12.60
CA PRO A 164 8.34 -18.40 -11.60
C PRO A 164 6.92 -18.32 -12.19
N ILE A 165 5.90 -18.68 -11.41
CA ILE A 165 4.49 -18.62 -11.84
C ILE A 165 3.83 -17.40 -11.23
N HIS A 166 3.28 -16.50 -12.03
CA HIS A 166 2.64 -15.28 -11.55
C HIS A 166 1.15 -15.46 -11.26
N ARG A 167 0.62 -14.66 -10.33
CA ARG A 167 -0.82 -14.64 -10.01
C ARG A 167 -1.65 -14.37 -11.27
N GLY A 168 -2.57 -15.28 -11.57
CA GLY A 168 -3.42 -15.23 -12.76
C GLY A 168 -2.92 -16.08 -13.93
N GLU A 169 -1.69 -16.59 -13.85
CA GLU A 169 -1.19 -17.56 -14.82
C GLU A 169 -1.71 -18.97 -14.54
N PRO A 170 -1.89 -19.81 -15.58
CA PRO A 170 -2.21 -21.22 -15.39
C PRO A 170 -1.13 -21.91 -14.53
N GLY A 171 -1.55 -22.58 -13.46
CA GLY A 171 -0.61 -23.20 -12.52
C GLY A 171 -0.38 -22.43 -11.23
N TYR A 172 -0.79 -21.16 -11.16
CA TYR A 172 -0.70 -20.40 -9.91
C TYR A 172 -1.67 -20.98 -8.88
N ALA A 173 -1.16 -21.22 -7.68
CA ALA A 173 -1.97 -21.57 -6.54
C ALA A 173 -1.36 -20.97 -5.26
N PRO A 174 -2.17 -20.45 -4.32
CA PRO A 174 -1.66 -19.82 -3.10
C PRO A 174 -0.75 -20.70 -2.24
N HIS A 175 -0.84 -22.03 -2.35
CA HIS A 175 0.05 -22.94 -1.63
C HIS A 175 1.46 -23.04 -2.22
N LEU A 176 1.67 -22.49 -3.42
CA LEU A 176 2.98 -22.43 -4.10
C LEU A 176 3.71 -21.09 -3.85
N ASP A 177 2.97 -20.09 -3.37
CA ASP A 177 3.41 -18.73 -3.07
C ASP A 177 3.55 -18.60 -1.55
N ARG A 178 4.77 -18.80 -1.03
CA ARG A 178 5.01 -18.99 0.42
C ARG A 178 4.85 -17.70 1.22
N ASP A 179 5.20 -16.57 0.62
CA ASP A 179 5.17 -15.24 1.20
C ASP A 179 3.97 -14.39 0.74
N GLY A 180 3.25 -14.84 -0.29
CA GLY A 180 1.97 -14.27 -0.71
C GLY A 180 2.10 -13.02 -1.58
N ASP A 181 3.27 -12.77 -2.15
CA ASP A 181 3.56 -11.57 -2.92
C ASP A 181 2.99 -11.60 -4.35
N GLY A 182 2.50 -12.77 -4.78
CA GLY A 182 1.91 -13.00 -6.09
C GLY A 182 2.86 -13.69 -7.08
N VAL A 183 4.03 -14.15 -6.64
CA VAL A 183 4.99 -14.90 -7.44
C VAL A 183 5.27 -16.24 -6.77
N ALA A 184 4.85 -17.32 -7.41
CA ALA A 184 5.01 -18.66 -6.88
C ALA A 184 6.34 -19.29 -7.33
N CYS A 185 6.95 -20.05 -6.42
CA CYS A 185 8.12 -20.91 -6.69
C CYS A 185 9.40 -20.20 -7.13
N GLU A 186 9.69 -19.06 -6.50
CA GLU A 186 10.98 -18.35 -6.57
C GLU A 186 12.15 -19.06 -5.86
#